data_AF-A0A3M0WHF2-F1
#
_entry.id   AF-A0A3M0WHF2-F1
#
_cell.length_a   1.000
_cell.length_b   1.000
_cell.length_c   1.000
_cell.angle_alpha   90.00
_cell.angle_beta   90.00
_cell.angle_gamma   90.00
#
_symmetry.space_group_name_H-M   'P 1'
#
loop_
_entity.id
_entity.type
_entity.pdbx_description
1 polymer ?
#
loop_
_entity_poly.entity_id
_entity_poly.type
_entity_poly.pdbx_seq_one_letter_code
_entity_poly.pdbx_strand_id
1 'polypeptide(L)'
;LLTLQDIEYKSNVLAFIFLSLGLISSSVWSSVYLGKHWLWDSKQIALSVLWVFYGFLLHFRIIRHKKGKRASYLTLIGSFIALIVFWFIKHPVY
;
A
#
# COMPACT_ATOMS: atom_id res chain seq x y z
N LEU A 1 -5.25 19.62 16.61
CA LEU A 1 -4.91 18.18 16.82
C LEU A 1 -5.93 17.24 16.17
N LEU A 2 -7.24 17.44 16.37
CA LEU A 2 -8.28 16.61 15.73
C LEU A 2 -8.24 16.69 14.20
N THR A 3 -8.15 17.91 13.66
CA THR A 3 -8.11 18.18 12.20
C THR A 3 -6.99 17.45 11.46
N LEU A 4 -5.78 17.40 12.03
CA LEU A 4 -4.64 16.70 11.44
C LEU A 4 -4.84 15.17 11.42
N GLN A 5 -5.41 14.62 12.49
CA GLN A 5 -5.69 13.19 12.59
C GLN A 5 -6.80 12.73 11.63
N ASP A 6 -7.74 13.61 11.32
CA ASP A 6 -8.81 13.38 10.35
C ASP A 6 -8.29 13.43 8.92
N ILE A 7 -7.40 14.38 8.60
CA ILE A 7 -6.76 14.46 7.28
C ILE A 7 -5.88 13.23 7.04
N GLU A 8 -5.08 12.83 8.03
CA GLU A 8 -4.25 11.62 7.97
C GLU A 8 -5.11 10.37 7.72
N TYR A 9 -6.26 10.25 8.41
CA TYR A 9 -7.16 9.13 8.22
C TYR A 9 -7.74 9.09 6.80
N LYS A 10 -8.28 10.22 6.34
CA LYS A 10 -8.86 10.32 4.99
C LYS A 10 -7.82 10.04 3.91
N SER A 11 -6.58 10.51 4.10
CA SER A 11 -5.46 10.23 3.20
C SER A 11 -5.12 8.75 3.15
N ASN A 12 -5.04 8.05 4.30
CA ASN A 12 -4.79 6.61 4.34
C ASN A 12 -5.92 5.79 3.71
N VAL A 13 -7.18 6.19 3.92
CA VAL A 13 -8.33 5.56 3.26
C VAL A 13 -8.26 5.75 1.74
N LEU A 14 -7.95 6.96 1.28
CA LEU A 14 -7.81 7.26 -0.14
C LEU A 14 -6.67 6.44 -0.78
N ALA A 15 -5.52 6.34 -0.10
CA ALA A 15 -4.40 5.52 -0.55
C ALA A 15 -4.79 4.04 -0.70
N PHE A 16 -5.56 3.50 0.25
CA PHE A 16 -6.04 2.11 0.19
C PHE A 16 -6.98 1.86 -1.00
N ILE A 17 -7.89 2.79 -1.29
CA ILE A 17 -8.80 2.69 -2.45
C ILE A 17 -8.00 2.72 -3.76
N PHE A 18 -7.07 3.67 -3.89
CA PHE A 18 -6.22 3.78 -5.07
C PHE A 18 -5.34 2.55 -5.29
N LEU A 19 -4.77 1.99 -4.21
CA LEU A 19 -4.00 0.74 -4.28
C LEU A 19 -4.85 -0.45 -4.72
N SER A 20 -6.11 -0.52 -4.26
CA SER A 20 -7.04 -1.57 -4.68
C SER A 20 -7.35 -1.49 -6.18
N LEU A 21 -7.63 -0.28 -6.68
CA LEU A 21 -7.82 -0.04 -8.12
C LEU A 21 -6.55 -0.34 -8.92
N GLY A 22 -5.38 0.01 -8.38
CA GLY A 22 -4.08 -0.29 -8.97
C GLY A 22 -3.83 -1.79 -9.12
N LEU A 23 -4.17 -2.59 -8.10
CA LEU A 23 -4.08 -4.05 -8.16
C LEU A 23 -5.03 -4.65 -9.19
N ILE A 24 -6.27 -4.18 -9.24
CA ILE A 24 -7.26 -4.65 -10.22
C ILE A 24 -6.79 -4.31 -11.64
N SER A 25 -6.37 -3.06 -11.88
CA SER A 25 -5.86 -2.63 -13.18
C SER A 25 -4.60 -3.39 -13.59
N SER A 26 -3.71 -3.67 -12.63
CA SER A 26 -2.49 -4.47 -12.88
C SER A 26 -2.80 -5.93 -13.22
N SER A 27 -3.79 -6.54 -12.56
CA SER A 27 -4.24 -7.90 -12.85
C SER A 27 -4.86 -8.01 -14.25
N VAL A 28 -5.68 -7.02 -14.63
CA VAL A 28 -6.28 -6.95 -15.97
C VAL A 28 -5.21 -6.80 -17.04
N TRP A 29 -4.27 -5.86 -16.88
CA TRP A 29 -3.18 -5.66 -17.84
C TRP A 29 -2.30 -6.91 -17.99
N SER A 30 -1.97 -7.57 -16.89
CA SER A 30 -1.21 -8.83 -16.89
C SER A 30 -1.88 -9.92 -17.72
N SER A 31 -3.20 -10.03 -17.66
CA SER A 31 -3.94 -10.98 -18.48
C SER A 31 -3.86 -10.67 -19.98
N VAL A 32 -3.81 -9.40 -20.36
CA VAL A 32 -3.69 -8.97 -21.76
C VAL A 32 -2.28 -9.21 -22.32
N TYR A 33 -1.24 -9.03 -21.50
CA TYR A 33 0.16 -9.12 -21.96
C TYR A 33 0.74 -10.53 -21.92
N LEU A 34 0.40 -11.34 -20.92
CA LEU A 34 1.03 -12.64 -20.66
C LEU A 34 0.02 -13.80 -20.56
N GLY A 35 -1.28 -13.52 -20.75
CA GLY A 35 -2.35 -14.53 -20.65
C GLY A 35 -2.59 -15.05 -19.22
N LYS A 36 -1.96 -14.46 -18.21
CA LYS A 36 -2.06 -14.85 -16.80
C LYS A 36 -2.55 -13.68 -15.96
N HIS A 37 -3.59 -13.91 -15.15
CA HIS A 37 -4.22 -12.88 -14.29
C HIS A 37 -3.35 -12.45 -13.11
N TRP A 38 -2.39 -13.28 -12.71
CA TRP A 38 -1.53 -13.03 -11.57
C TRP A 38 -0.10 -13.45 -11.92
N LEU A 39 0.81 -12.50 -11.87
CA LEU A 39 2.23 -12.71 -12.05
C LEU A 39 2.92 -12.29 -10.76
N TRP A 40 3.84 -13.12 -10.28
CA TRP A 40 4.77 -12.72 -9.22
C TRP A 40 5.85 -11.77 -9.78
N ASP A 41 5.44 -10.79 -10.59
CA ASP A 41 6.29 -9.73 -11.09
C ASP A 41 6.52 -8.70 -9.97
N SER A 42 7.72 -8.11 -9.92
CA SER A 42 8.15 -7.18 -8.87
C SER A 42 7.14 -6.04 -8.65
N LYS A 43 6.45 -5.60 -9.71
CA LYS A 43 5.41 -4.57 -9.64
C LYS A 43 4.14 -5.05 -8.91
N GLN A 44 3.63 -6.24 -9.22
CA GLN A 44 2.43 -6.79 -8.58
C GLN A 44 2.70 -7.15 -7.11
N ILE A 45 3.90 -7.65 -6.80
CA ILE A 45 4.31 -7.94 -5.42
C ILE A 45 4.41 -6.64 -4.61
N ALA A 46 5.06 -5.61 -5.15
CA ALA A 46 5.21 -4.33 -4.46
C ALA A 46 3.86 -3.69 -4.13
N LEU A 47 2.93 -3.65 -5.11
CA LEU A 47 1.57 -3.15 -4.87
C LEU A 47 0.81 -4.00 -3.84
N SER A 48 0.96 -5.32 -3.88
CA SER A 48 0.29 -6.24 -2.94
C SER A 48 0.78 -6.03 -1.49
N VAL A 49 2.09 -5.85 -1.30
CA VAL A 49 2.68 -5.57 0.02
C VAL A 49 2.19 -4.23 0.57
N LEU A 50 2.19 -3.19 -0.26
CA LEU A 50 1.65 -1.87 0.08
C LEU A 50 0.16 -1.94 0.47
N TRP A 51 -0.63 -2.68 -0.30
CA TRP A 51 -2.05 -2.88 -0.04
C TRP A 51 -2.30 -3.56 1.31
N VAL A 52 -1.56 -4.64 1.61
CA VAL A 52 -1.63 -5.32 2.91
C VAL A 52 -1.22 -4.37 4.04
N PHE A 53 -0.15 -3.60 3.85
CA PHE A 53 0.33 -2.65 4.86
C PHE A 53 -0.71 -1.56 5.20
N TYR A 54 -1.25 -0.87 4.19
CA TYR A 54 -2.29 0.14 4.40
C TYR A 54 -3.60 -0.47 4.94
N GLY A 55 -3.95 -1.68 4.51
CA GLY A 55 -5.08 -2.45 5.04
C GLY A 55 -4.91 -2.74 6.53
N PHE A 56 -3.73 -3.19 6.96
CA PHE A 56 -3.42 -3.40 8.37
C PHE A 56 -3.46 -2.10 9.17
N LEU A 57 -2.93 -0.99 8.65
CA LEU A 57 -3.03 0.31 9.33
C LEU A 57 -4.47 0.73 9.59
N LEU A 58 -5.36 0.58 8.60
CA LEU A 58 -6.79 0.87 8.75
C LEU A 58 -7.45 -0.10 9.72
N HIS A 59 -7.14 -1.40 9.64
CA HIS A 59 -7.68 -2.44 10.51
C HIS A 59 -7.28 -2.24 11.98
N PHE A 60 -6.00 -1.91 12.24
CA PHE A 60 -5.52 -1.57 13.58
C PHE A 60 -6.18 -0.31 14.13
N ARG A 61 -6.57 0.65 13.29
CA ARG A 61 -7.26 1.88 13.72
C ARG A 61 -8.71 1.63 14.09
N ILE A 62 -9.38 0.69 13.42
CA ILE A 62 -10.73 0.24 13.79
C ILE A 62 -10.70 -0.52 15.13
N ILE A 63 -9.68 -1.37 15.34
CA ILE A 63 -9.53 -2.16 16.57
C ILE A 63 -9.08 -1.29 17.77
N ARG A 64 -8.23 -0.27 17.54
CA ARG A 64 -7.75 0.63 18.61
C ARG A 64 -8.48 1.97 18.59
N HIS A 65 -9.53 2.08 19.40
CA HIS A 65 -10.26 3.33 19.67
C HIS A 65 -9.43 4.46 20.34
N LYS A 66 -8.20 4.19 20.82
CA LYS A 66 -7.38 5.17 21.56
C LYS A 66 -6.38 5.90 20.66
N LYS A 67 -6.48 7.23 20.66
CA LYS A 67 -5.58 8.24 20.06
C LYS A 67 -4.16 8.17 20.64
N GLY A 68 -3.42 7.09 20.38
CA GLY A 68 -2.01 6.99 20.70
C GLY A 68 -1.17 7.48 19.53
N LYS A 69 -0.30 8.47 19.75
CA LYS A 69 0.71 9.01 18.80
C LYS A 69 1.59 7.96 18.08
N ARG A 70 1.47 6.67 18.43
CA ARG A 70 2.23 5.53 17.89
C ARG A 70 1.78 5.13 16.48
N ALA A 71 0.59 5.50 16.03
CA ALA A 71 0.10 5.17 14.68
C ALA A 71 0.89 5.90 13.56
N SER A 72 1.39 7.11 13.85
CA SER A 72 2.12 7.92 12.87
C SER A 72 3.49 7.31 12.51
N TYR A 73 4.18 6.67 13.46
CA TYR A 73 5.45 5.99 13.21
C TYR A 73 5.30 4.75 12.33
N LEU A 74 4.21 3.99 12.49
CA LEU A 74 3.95 2.83 11.65
C LEU A 74 3.71 3.26 10.21
N THR A 75 2.88 4.28 9.96
CA THR A 75 2.67 4.86 8.62
C THR A 75 3.97 5.35 8.00
N LEU A 76 4.85 5.98 8.79
CA LEU A 76 6.17 6.43 8.33
C LEU A 76 7.05 5.25 7.90
N ILE A 77 7.10 4.19 8.71
CA ILE A 77 7.90 2.99 8.45
C ILE A 77 7.42 2.27 7.19
N GLY A 78 6.10 2.13 6.99
CA GLY A 78 5.60 1.51 5.77
C GLY A 78 5.81 2.34 4.52
N SER A 79 5.73 3.67 4.64
CA SER A 79 6.09 4.57 3.53
C SER A 79 7.58 4.46 3.18
N PHE A 80 8.45 4.28 4.19
CA PHE A 80 9.88 4.08 4.00
C PHE A 80 10.21 2.72 3.35
N ILE A 81 9.54 1.65 3.78
CA ILE A 81 9.68 0.32 3.18
C ILE A 81 9.21 0.32 1.72
N ALA A 82 8.11 1.02 1.42
CA ALA A 82 7.62 1.19 0.06
C ALA A 82 8.62 1.92 -0.84
N LEU A 83 9.29 2.95 -0.33
CA LEU A 83 10.35 3.67 -1.05
C LEU A 83 11.58 2.79 -1.32
N ILE A 84 11.98 1.96 -0.35
CA ILE A 84 13.10 1.03 -0.51
C ILE A 84 12.78 -0.02 -1.57
N VAL A 85 11.57 -0.60 -1.54
CA VAL A 85 11.13 -1.56 -2.56
C VAL A 85 11.08 -0.91 -3.95
N PHE A 86 10.53 0.29 -4.06
CA PHE A 86 10.53 1.05 -5.33
C PHE A 86 11.94 1.32 -5.86
N TRP A 87 12.90 1.65 -4.99
CA TRP A 87 14.27 1.96 -5.37
C TRP A 87 15.08 0.70 -5.75
N PHE A 88 14.88 -0.42 -5.04
CA PHE A 88 15.59 -1.67 -5.31
C PHE A 88 15.12 -2.41 -6.58
N ILE A 89 13.89 -2.16 -7.06
CA ILE A 89 13.37 -2.76 -8.29
C ILE A 89 14.09 -2.23 -9.55
N LYS A 90 14.99 -1.24 -9.42
CA LYS A 90 15.76 -0.70 -10.55
C LYS A 90 17.02 -1.51 -10.92
N HIS A 91 17.19 -2.73 -10.44
CA HIS A 91 18.19 -3.64 -10.99
C HIS A 91 17.53 -4.60 -11.99
N PRO A 92 17.66 -4.35 -13.31
CA PRO A 92 17.30 -5.32 -14.32
C PRO A 92 18.34 -6.43 -14.24
N VAL A 93 17.88 -7.66 -14.01
CA VAL A 93 18.69 -8.82 -14.38
C VAL A 93 17.82 -9.60 -15.33
N TYR A 94 18.16 -9.42 -16.62
CA TYR A 94 17.64 -10.00 -17.88
C TYR A 94 16.14 -9.84 -18.17
#